data_AF-A0A2E7QQS2-F1
#
_entry.id   AF-A0A2E7QQS2-F1
#
_cell.length_a   1.000
_cell.length_b   1.000
_cell.length_c   1.000
_cell.angle_alpha   90.00
_cell.angle_beta   90.00
_cell.angle_gamma   90.00
#
_symmetry.space_group_name_H-M   'P 1'
#
loop_
_entity.id
_entity.type
_entity.pdbx_description
1 polymer ?
#
loop_
_entity_poly.entity_id
_entity_poly.type
_entity_poly.pdbx_seq_one_letter_code
_entity_poly.pdbx_strand_id
1 'polypeptide(L)'
;MASRTPLYINDDNDLQSMTADEIVEIQKKMIYAYASDPTVVLTQVSSSGANIDSLDDTRLQAGATSQSASAFPSEGTTAEPGTVTVTYDKINLAYTTSGIGQTSDTGTTFPAYYDDSSSSVQSMTLTDVKDTFVYPAIDLLISGTESATTGGTYTITDSATAASDYTKVSAGDTPIYIDTRADTTAYANTGIPETLDQPTTV
;
A
#
# COMPACT_ATOMS: atom_id res chain seq x y z
N MET A 1 -11.86 20.05 17.95
CA MET A 1 -11.97 21.52 17.98
C MET A 1 -12.42 21.93 16.58
N ALA A 2 -12.33 23.19 16.19
CA ALA A 2 -12.74 23.63 14.85
C ALA A 2 -11.49 23.94 14.03
N SER A 3 -11.54 23.67 12.72
CA SER A 3 -10.57 24.20 11.76
C SER A 3 -10.48 25.73 11.91
N ARG A 4 -9.26 26.26 11.87
CA ARG A 4 -8.98 27.71 11.98
C ARG A 4 -8.59 28.26 10.61
N THR A 5 -8.71 29.57 10.47
CA THR A 5 -8.17 30.29 9.32
C THR A 5 -6.87 30.97 9.73
N PRO A 6 -5.70 30.42 9.36
CA PRO A 6 -4.42 30.99 9.73
C PRO A 6 -4.20 32.34 9.06
N LEU A 7 -3.33 33.16 9.66
CA LEU A 7 -2.85 34.41 9.11
C LEU A 7 -1.48 34.21 8.45
N TYR A 8 -1.21 34.99 7.40
CA TYR A 8 0.09 35.16 6.78
C TYR A 8 0.41 36.65 6.60
N ILE A 9 1.67 36.97 6.30
CA ILE A 9 2.09 38.32 5.91
C ILE A 9 2.07 38.39 4.40
N ASN A 10 1.23 39.29 3.84
CA ASN A 10 1.11 39.48 2.41
C ASN A 10 2.25 40.34 1.83
N ASP A 11 2.21 40.59 0.52
CA ASP A 11 3.25 41.38 -0.18
C ASP A 11 3.32 42.85 0.28
N ASP A 12 2.22 43.38 0.83
CA ASP A 12 2.14 44.73 1.41
C ASP A 12 2.62 44.78 2.87
N ASN A 13 3.11 43.65 3.40
CA ASN A 13 3.57 43.47 4.78
C ASN A 13 2.46 43.62 5.85
N ASP A 14 1.22 43.30 5.47
CA ASP A 14 0.05 43.27 6.35
C ASP A 14 -0.35 41.83 6.72
N LEU A 15 -0.97 41.68 7.90
CA LEU A 15 -1.56 40.41 8.31
C LEU A 15 -2.85 40.16 7.53
N GLN A 16 -2.90 39.01 6.86
CA GLN A 16 -4.03 38.59 6.05
C GLN A 16 -4.43 37.16 6.36
N SER A 17 -5.73 36.89 6.44
CA SER A 17 -6.25 35.53 6.57
C SER A 17 -6.04 34.74 5.30
N MET A 18 -5.59 33.50 5.44
CA MET A 18 -5.55 32.54 4.34
C MET A 18 -6.95 32.26 3.81
N THR A 19 -7.04 32.06 2.51
CA THR A 19 -8.18 31.49 1.82
C THR A 19 -8.25 29.98 2.04
N ALA A 20 -9.41 29.39 1.77
CA ALA A 20 -9.55 27.92 1.83
C ALA A 20 -8.58 27.21 0.86
N ASP A 21 -8.35 27.79 -0.32
CA ASP A 21 -7.45 27.21 -1.32
C ASP A 21 -5.97 27.26 -0.88
N GLU A 22 -5.54 28.36 -0.25
CA GLU A 22 -4.18 28.46 0.33
C GLU A 22 -3.96 27.42 1.44
N ILE A 23 -4.97 27.15 2.27
CA ILE A 23 -4.90 26.10 3.29
C ILE A 23 -4.75 24.71 2.63
N VAL A 24 -5.49 24.45 1.55
CA VAL A 24 -5.38 23.19 0.80
C VAL A 24 -3.99 23.03 0.17
N GLU A 25 -3.38 24.10 -0.35
CA GLU A 25 -2.01 24.02 -0.87
C GLU A 25 -0.98 23.66 0.22
N ILE A 26 -1.16 24.16 1.45
CA ILE A 26 -0.33 23.73 2.59
C ILE A 26 -0.53 22.24 2.89
N GLN A 27 -1.77 21.76 2.88
CA GLN A 27 -2.06 20.33 3.08
C GLN A 27 -1.38 19.45 2.01
N LYS A 28 -1.43 19.86 0.74
CA LYS A 28 -0.70 19.19 -0.35
C LYS A 28 0.82 19.21 -0.14
N LYS A 29 1.37 20.32 0.35
CA LYS A 29 2.80 20.42 0.68
C LYS A 29 3.20 19.48 1.82
N MET A 30 2.34 19.30 2.82
CA MET A 30 2.57 18.33 3.90
C MET A 30 2.60 16.90 3.36
N ILE A 31 1.68 16.55 2.46
CA ILE A 31 1.66 15.24 1.79
C ILE A 31 2.95 15.03 1.01
N TYR A 32 3.39 16.02 0.22
CA TYR A 32 4.65 15.94 -0.53
C TYR A 32 5.86 15.71 0.39
N ALA A 33 5.91 16.42 1.52
CA ALA A 33 6.98 16.26 2.50
C ALA A 33 7.00 14.85 3.10
N TYR A 34 5.81 14.31 3.45
CA TYR A 34 5.68 12.94 3.93
C TYR A 34 6.07 11.91 2.86
N ALA A 35 5.62 12.09 1.61
CA ALA A 35 5.92 11.17 0.50
C ALA A 35 7.42 11.06 0.17
N SER A 36 8.22 12.07 0.55
CA SER A 36 9.67 12.08 0.32
C SER A 36 10.45 11.25 1.35
N ASP A 37 9.90 11.06 2.55
CA ASP A 37 10.49 10.25 3.64
C ASP A 37 9.36 9.66 4.50
N PRO A 38 8.61 8.68 3.97
CA PRO A 38 7.44 8.14 4.65
C PRO A 38 7.85 7.24 5.82
N THR A 39 7.06 7.26 6.88
CA THR A 39 7.27 6.38 8.04
C THR A 39 6.77 4.94 7.81
N VAL A 40 6.03 4.72 6.72
CA VAL A 40 5.53 3.42 6.29
C VAL A 40 6.14 3.10 4.93
N VAL A 41 6.99 2.07 4.87
CA VAL A 41 7.74 1.71 3.66
C VAL A 41 7.45 0.27 3.27
N LEU A 42 7.07 0.06 2.00
CA LEU A 42 7.02 -1.27 1.39
C LEU A 42 8.27 -1.49 0.53
N THR A 43 8.86 -2.66 0.70
CA THR A 43 10.01 -3.12 -0.09
C THR A 43 9.71 -4.51 -0.65
N GLN A 44 10.22 -4.77 -1.85
CA GLN A 44 10.21 -6.12 -2.39
C GLN A 44 11.39 -6.92 -1.82
N VAL A 45 11.15 -8.18 -1.44
CA VAL A 45 12.15 -9.11 -0.92
C VAL A 45 12.10 -10.45 -1.68
N SER A 46 13.20 -11.19 -1.66
CA SER A 46 13.28 -12.50 -2.32
C SER A 46 12.41 -13.57 -1.65
N SER A 47 12.20 -13.47 -0.34
CA SER A 47 11.38 -14.38 0.49
C SER A 47 11.28 -13.78 1.90
N SER A 48 10.38 -14.30 2.74
CA SER A 48 10.30 -13.96 4.17
C SER A 48 10.01 -12.48 4.42
N GLY A 49 8.96 -11.97 3.76
CA GLY A 49 8.41 -10.66 4.05
C GLY A 49 7.95 -10.54 5.50
N ALA A 50 8.02 -9.32 6.05
CA ALA A 50 7.57 -9.06 7.41
C ALA A 50 6.36 -8.13 7.43
N ASN A 51 5.52 -8.30 8.45
CA ASN A 51 4.38 -7.45 8.81
C ASN A 51 3.27 -7.34 7.74
N ILE A 52 3.31 -8.18 6.72
CA ILE A 52 2.23 -8.42 5.77
C ILE A 52 2.17 -9.92 5.53
N ASP A 53 0.95 -10.44 5.39
CA ASP A 53 0.78 -11.87 5.14
C ASP A 53 1.24 -12.23 3.72
N SER A 54 1.72 -13.46 3.58
CA SER A 54 2.08 -14.01 2.28
C SER A 54 0.83 -14.24 1.42
N LEU A 55 1.02 -14.22 0.10
CA LEU A 55 -0.02 -14.59 -0.85
C LEU A 55 0.13 -16.08 -1.21
N ASP A 56 -0.90 -16.88 -0.97
CA ASP A 56 -0.90 -18.29 -1.34
C ASP A 56 -1.66 -18.51 -2.65
N ASP A 57 -0.97 -19.03 -3.67
CA ASP A 57 -1.58 -19.57 -4.88
C ASP A 57 -1.86 -21.06 -4.68
N THR A 58 -3.13 -21.42 -4.48
CA THR A 58 -3.55 -22.82 -4.27
C THR A 58 -4.30 -23.35 -5.47
N ARG A 59 -3.79 -24.45 -6.05
CA ARG A 59 -4.33 -25.09 -7.25
C ARG A 59 -4.64 -26.56 -6.97
N LEU A 60 -5.55 -27.14 -7.78
CA LEU A 60 -5.88 -28.56 -7.71
C LEU A 60 -4.87 -29.37 -8.52
N GLN A 61 -4.48 -30.53 -7.99
CA GLN A 61 -3.57 -31.48 -8.63
C GLN A 61 -4.26 -32.84 -8.79
N ALA A 62 -3.99 -33.54 -9.88
CA ALA A 62 -4.55 -34.87 -10.13
C ALA A 62 -4.05 -35.90 -9.09
N GLY A 63 -4.96 -36.80 -8.69
CA GLY A 63 -4.64 -37.93 -7.83
C GLY A 63 -3.91 -39.05 -8.58
N ALA A 64 -3.08 -39.82 -7.87
CA ALA A 64 -2.37 -40.96 -8.44
C ALA A 64 -3.30 -42.03 -9.01
N THR A 65 -3.00 -42.53 -10.20
CA THR A 65 -3.75 -43.64 -10.79
C THR A 65 -3.52 -44.94 -10.03
N SER A 66 -4.62 -45.59 -9.66
CA SER A 66 -4.59 -46.94 -9.09
C SER A 66 -4.70 -47.99 -10.20
N GLN A 67 -3.83 -48.99 -10.17
CA GLN A 67 -3.83 -50.12 -11.12
C GLN A 67 -3.73 -51.43 -10.37
N SER A 68 -4.41 -52.46 -10.86
CA SER A 68 -4.34 -53.82 -10.32
C SER A 68 -4.44 -54.83 -11.45
N ALA A 69 -3.62 -55.89 -11.36
CA ALA A 69 -3.58 -56.97 -12.35
C ALA A 69 -4.66 -58.04 -12.13
N SER A 70 -5.36 -58.00 -10.99
CA SER A 70 -6.28 -59.07 -10.56
C SER A 70 -7.70 -58.60 -10.21
N ALA A 71 -7.93 -57.29 -10.04
CA ALA A 71 -9.23 -56.72 -9.72
C ALA A 71 -9.32 -55.25 -10.13
N PHE A 72 -10.53 -54.71 -10.28
CA PHE A 72 -10.72 -53.28 -10.45
C PHE A 72 -10.47 -52.54 -9.12
N PRO A 73 -9.71 -51.42 -9.12
CA PRO A 73 -9.58 -50.58 -7.94
C PRO A 73 -10.94 -50.09 -7.46
N SER A 74 -11.19 -50.14 -6.15
CA SER A 74 -12.36 -49.52 -5.54
C SER A 74 -12.18 -48.01 -5.39
N GLU A 75 -13.26 -47.26 -5.22
CA GLU A 75 -13.24 -45.82 -4.95
C GLU A 75 -12.35 -45.50 -3.72
N GLY A 76 -12.55 -46.16 -2.58
CA GLY A 76 -11.70 -45.97 -1.39
C GLY A 76 -10.22 -46.35 -1.53
N THR A 77 -9.78 -46.91 -2.67
CA THR A 77 -8.38 -47.20 -3.00
C THR A 77 -7.84 -46.33 -4.14
N THR A 78 -8.66 -45.44 -4.69
CA THR A 78 -8.30 -44.48 -5.74
C THR A 78 -7.91 -43.18 -5.05
N ALA A 79 -6.77 -42.60 -5.43
CA ALA A 79 -6.36 -41.35 -4.83
C ALA A 79 -7.25 -40.20 -5.32
N GLU A 80 -7.78 -39.42 -4.38
CA GLU A 80 -8.54 -38.21 -4.68
C GLU A 80 -7.64 -37.08 -5.19
N PRO A 81 -8.17 -36.11 -5.97
CA PRO A 81 -7.45 -34.90 -6.33
C PRO A 81 -6.91 -34.16 -5.09
N GLY A 82 -5.65 -33.77 -5.17
CA GLY A 82 -4.96 -33.01 -4.12
C GLY A 82 -4.97 -31.51 -4.37
N THR A 83 -4.23 -30.78 -3.53
CA THR A 83 -3.92 -29.36 -3.74
C THR A 83 -2.42 -29.13 -3.69
N VAL A 84 -1.97 -28.15 -4.47
CA VAL A 84 -0.60 -27.61 -4.44
C VAL A 84 -0.73 -26.14 -4.08
N THR A 85 0.03 -25.70 -3.07
CA THR A 85 0.10 -24.30 -2.67
C THR A 85 1.50 -23.78 -2.92
N VAL A 86 1.60 -22.67 -3.66
CA VAL A 86 2.81 -21.89 -3.83
C VAL A 86 2.66 -20.59 -3.06
N THR A 87 3.51 -20.39 -2.06
CA THR A 87 3.50 -19.20 -1.21
C THR A 87 4.42 -18.12 -1.76
N TYR A 88 3.86 -16.93 -1.97
CA TYR A 88 4.56 -15.71 -2.36
C TYR A 88 4.67 -14.77 -1.16
N ASP A 89 5.78 -14.89 -0.46
CA ASP A 89 6.13 -14.01 0.66
C ASP A 89 7.21 -13.02 0.24
N LYS A 90 6.79 -12.00 -0.53
CA LYS A 90 7.70 -11.14 -1.33
C LYS A 90 7.63 -9.65 -0.98
N ILE A 91 6.80 -9.25 -0.03
CA ILE A 91 6.62 -7.85 0.38
C ILE A 91 7.04 -7.73 1.84
N ASN A 92 7.92 -6.79 2.14
CA ASN A 92 8.28 -6.42 3.49
C ASN A 92 7.73 -5.04 3.82
N LEU A 93 6.94 -4.96 4.90
CA LEU A 93 6.39 -3.74 5.45
C LEU A 93 7.19 -3.29 6.67
N ALA A 94 7.80 -2.11 6.58
CA ALA A 94 8.56 -1.50 7.66
C ALA A 94 7.86 -0.24 8.18
N TYR A 95 7.87 -0.08 9.50
CA TYR A 95 7.37 1.09 10.19
C TYR A 95 8.52 1.81 10.92
N THR A 96 8.68 3.09 10.68
CA THR A 96 9.55 3.97 11.46
C THR A 96 8.71 4.60 12.57
N THR A 97 8.86 4.11 13.80
CA THR A 97 8.14 4.62 14.98
C THR A 97 9.06 5.31 15.99
N SER A 98 10.37 5.06 15.92
CA SER A 98 11.36 5.70 16.78
C SER A 98 11.62 7.14 16.35
N GLY A 99 11.65 8.07 17.30
CA GLY A 99 11.90 9.49 17.03
C GLY A 99 10.74 10.23 16.37
N ILE A 100 9.61 9.55 16.11
CA ILE A 100 8.40 10.17 15.59
C ILE A 100 7.55 10.65 16.77
N GLY A 101 7.41 11.97 16.91
CA GLY A 101 6.71 12.60 18.02
C GLY A 101 5.95 13.84 17.59
N GLN A 102 5.10 14.34 18.49
CA GLN A 102 4.40 15.60 18.26
C GLN A 102 5.38 16.76 18.36
N THR A 103 5.25 17.74 17.46
CA THR A 103 6.04 18.96 17.52
C THR A 103 5.72 19.69 18.82
N SER A 104 6.77 19.96 19.62
CA SER A 104 6.64 20.77 20.83
C SER A 104 6.54 22.24 20.44
N ASP A 105 5.61 22.96 21.04
CA ASP A 105 5.49 24.39 20.80
C ASP A 105 6.59 25.16 21.53
N THR A 106 7.38 25.91 20.75
CA THR A 106 8.40 26.84 21.26
C THR A 106 7.89 28.27 21.38
N GLY A 107 6.60 28.51 21.13
CA GLY A 107 5.94 29.82 21.13
C GLY A 107 5.85 30.46 19.73
N THR A 108 6.61 29.96 18.76
CA THR A 108 6.57 30.39 17.35
C THR A 108 6.41 29.23 16.37
N THR A 109 6.10 28.04 16.89
CA THR A 109 6.05 26.80 16.09
C THR A 109 4.77 26.72 15.26
N PHE A 110 3.65 27.17 15.81
CA PHE A 110 2.35 27.07 15.16
C PHE A 110 1.89 28.39 14.57
N PRO A 111 1.11 28.38 13.46
CA PRO A 111 0.59 29.60 12.86
C PRO A 111 -0.32 30.37 13.84
N ALA A 112 -0.51 31.65 13.58
CA ALA A 112 -1.47 32.47 14.32
C ALA A 112 -2.80 32.58 13.55
N TYR A 113 -3.89 32.81 14.26
CA TYR A 113 -5.21 33.10 13.71
C TYR A 113 -5.83 34.30 14.43
N TYR A 114 -6.80 34.97 13.80
CA TYR A 114 -7.60 36.01 14.45
C TYR A 114 -8.81 35.36 15.14
N ASP A 115 -8.94 35.56 16.46
CA ASP A 115 -10.11 35.11 17.21
C ASP A 115 -11.11 36.26 17.35
N ASP A 116 -12.22 36.16 16.63
CA ASP A 116 -13.30 37.16 16.66
C ASP A 116 -13.91 37.33 18.06
N SER A 117 -13.89 36.28 18.88
CA SER A 117 -14.49 36.29 20.22
C SER A 117 -13.67 37.14 21.19
N SER A 118 -12.35 37.11 21.06
CA SER A 118 -11.43 37.91 21.87
C SER A 118 -10.94 39.18 21.16
N SER A 119 -11.30 39.36 19.87
CA SER A 119 -10.82 40.41 18.99
C SER A 119 -9.29 40.54 19.00
N SER A 120 -8.58 39.41 19.03
CA SER A 120 -7.12 39.37 19.14
C SER A 120 -6.49 38.27 18.29
N VAL A 121 -5.22 38.46 17.95
CA VAL A 121 -4.41 37.44 17.30
C VAL A 121 -3.93 36.44 18.36
N GLN A 122 -4.11 35.16 18.09
CA GLN A 122 -3.71 34.06 18.97
C GLN A 122 -2.91 33.02 18.19
N SER A 123 -1.96 32.35 18.84
CA SER A 123 -1.34 31.16 18.26
C SER A 123 -2.34 30.01 18.19
N MET A 124 -2.29 29.24 17.12
CA MET A 124 -3.00 27.98 17.02
C MET A 124 -2.43 27.00 18.06
N THR A 125 -3.30 26.23 18.69
CA THR A 125 -2.86 25.09 19.50
C THR A 125 -2.44 23.93 18.59
N LEU A 126 -1.74 22.94 19.13
CA LEU A 126 -1.45 21.70 18.41
C LEU A 126 -2.72 21.04 17.87
N THR A 127 -3.82 21.09 18.62
CA THR A 127 -5.10 20.52 18.18
C THR A 127 -5.70 21.31 17.03
N ASP A 128 -5.62 22.66 17.05
CA ASP A 128 -6.07 23.47 15.91
C ASP A 128 -5.24 23.17 14.65
N VAL A 129 -3.92 22.97 14.78
CA VAL A 129 -3.05 22.60 13.65
C VAL A 129 -3.43 21.23 13.08
N LYS A 130 -3.73 20.25 13.95
CA LYS A 130 -4.17 18.93 13.51
C LYS A 130 -5.51 18.99 12.77
N ASP A 131 -6.48 19.72 13.33
CA ASP A 131 -7.83 19.85 12.76
C ASP A 131 -7.81 20.66 11.44
N THR A 132 -6.91 21.65 11.30
CA THR A 132 -6.84 22.54 10.12
C THR A 132 -6.03 21.94 8.97
N PHE A 133 -4.93 21.24 9.27
CA PHE A 133 -3.97 20.79 8.26
C PHE A 133 -3.77 19.28 8.24
N VAL A 134 -3.48 18.66 9.38
CA VAL A 134 -3.02 17.26 9.42
C VAL A 134 -4.12 16.28 9.05
N TYR A 135 -5.29 16.36 9.68
CA TYR A 135 -6.38 15.42 9.38
C TYR A 135 -6.92 15.59 7.95
N PRO A 136 -7.17 16.82 7.45
CA PRO A 136 -7.55 16.99 6.05
C PRO A 136 -6.48 16.50 5.06
N ALA A 137 -5.18 16.67 5.36
CA ALA A 137 -4.10 16.12 4.53
C ALA A 137 -4.12 14.59 4.52
N ILE A 138 -4.42 13.94 5.65
CA ILE A 138 -4.61 12.49 5.73
C ILE A 138 -5.83 12.06 4.90
N ASP A 139 -6.95 12.77 4.97
CA ASP A 139 -8.14 12.47 4.16
C ASP A 139 -7.84 12.54 2.65
N LEU A 140 -7.04 13.52 2.21
CA LEU A 140 -6.55 13.61 0.83
C LEU A 140 -5.61 12.45 0.47
N LEU A 141 -4.74 12.05 1.41
CA LEU A 141 -3.76 10.97 1.22
C LEU A 141 -4.42 9.60 1.03
N ILE A 142 -5.48 9.32 1.78
CA ILE A 142 -6.18 8.02 1.75
C ILE A 142 -7.28 7.95 0.68
N SER A 143 -7.38 8.95 -0.19
CA SER A 143 -8.29 8.94 -1.33
C SER A 143 -8.04 7.69 -2.19
N GLY A 144 -9.12 7.00 -2.59
CA GLY A 144 -9.02 5.81 -3.44
C GLY A 144 -8.69 6.11 -4.91
N THR A 145 -8.61 7.38 -5.30
CA THR A 145 -8.17 7.80 -6.64
C THR A 145 -6.76 8.36 -6.56
N GLU A 146 -5.84 7.72 -7.27
CA GLU A 146 -4.42 8.10 -7.28
C GLU A 146 -4.22 9.48 -7.89
N SER A 147 -3.42 10.32 -7.23
CA SER A 147 -3.04 11.65 -7.71
C SER A 147 -1.80 12.17 -6.98
N ALA A 148 -1.39 13.40 -7.27
CA ALA A 148 -0.32 14.07 -6.53
C ALA A 148 -0.60 14.19 -5.01
N THR A 149 -1.86 14.07 -4.58
CA THR A 149 -2.23 14.11 -3.15
C THR A 149 -2.28 12.75 -2.48
N THR A 150 -1.99 11.66 -3.20
CA THR A 150 -1.88 10.31 -2.61
C THR A 150 -0.41 9.86 -2.54
N GLY A 151 0.53 10.81 -2.41
CA GLY A 151 1.95 10.49 -2.33
C GLY A 151 2.29 9.58 -1.15
N GLY A 152 3.14 8.57 -1.37
CA GLY A 152 3.50 7.56 -0.37
C GLY A 152 2.58 6.33 -0.34
N THR A 153 1.57 6.26 -1.23
CA THR A 153 0.87 5.00 -1.51
C THR A 153 1.67 4.13 -2.49
N TYR A 154 1.32 2.84 -2.53
CA TYR A 154 1.97 1.85 -3.38
C TYR A 154 0.93 1.25 -4.32
N THR A 155 1.34 1.05 -5.57
CA THR A 155 0.53 0.36 -6.58
C THR A 155 1.30 -0.83 -7.14
N ILE A 156 0.58 -1.86 -7.53
CA ILE A 156 1.14 -3.08 -8.15
C ILE A 156 0.76 -3.05 -9.62
N THR A 157 1.75 -3.29 -10.49
CA THR A 157 1.56 -3.36 -11.94
C THR A 157 2.19 -4.63 -12.49
N ASP A 158 1.82 -5.00 -13.71
CA ASP A 158 2.41 -6.10 -14.49
C ASP A 158 3.65 -5.67 -15.32
N SER A 159 4.12 -4.43 -15.14
CA SER A 159 5.24 -3.87 -15.89
C SER A 159 6.55 -3.90 -15.10
N ALA A 160 7.65 -4.19 -15.82
CA ALA A 160 9.02 -4.08 -15.31
C ALA A 160 9.47 -2.62 -15.10
N THR A 161 8.76 -1.65 -15.68
CA THR A 161 9.03 -0.22 -15.54
C THR A 161 7.98 0.44 -14.65
N ALA A 162 8.38 1.47 -13.90
CA ALA A 162 7.42 2.28 -13.15
C ALA A 162 6.35 2.87 -14.08
N ALA A 163 5.12 2.96 -13.59
CA ALA A 163 4.08 3.77 -14.22
C ALA A 163 4.46 5.26 -14.20
N SER A 164 3.79 6.08 -15.01
CA SER A 164 3.96 7.54 -14.98
C SER A 164 3.73 8.06 -13.58
N ASP A 165 4.62 8.93 -13.09
CA ASP A 165 4.55 9.55 -11.76
C ASP A 165 4.81 8.60 -10.57
N TYR A 166 5.24 7.36 -10.83
CA TYR A 166 5.67 6.40 -9.82
C TYR A 166 7.18 6.21 -9.80
N THR A 167 7.69 5.85 -8.62
CA THR A 167 9.05 5.32 -8.47
C THR A 167 8.96 3.81 -8.29
N LYS A 168 9.74 3.06 -9.07
CA LYS A 168 9.81 1.61 -8.95
C LYS A 168 10.51 1.23 -7.64
N VAL A 169 9.84 0.40 -6.84
CA VAL A 169 10.38 -0.12 -5.56
C VAL A 169 10.73 -1.61 -5.60
N SER A 170 10.37 -2.33 -6.67
CA SER A 170 10.74 -3.72 -6.86
C SER A 170 12.22 -3.83 -7.24
N ALA A 171 13.05 -4.29 -6.30
CA ALA A 171 14.47 -4.48 -6.53
C ALA A 171 14.70 -5.61 -7.55
N GLY A 172 15.47 -5.33 -8.59
CA GLY A 172 15.92 -6.37 -9.55
C GLY A 172 14.82 -7.08 -10.33
N ASP A 173 13.70 -6.40 -10.62
CA ASP A 173 12.61 -6.93 -11.47
C ASP A 173 11.98 -8.23 -10.96
N THR A 174 12.10 -8.52 -9.66
CA THR A 174 11.52 -9.73 -9.09
C THR A 174 10.02 -9.52 -8.84
N PRO A 175 9.14 -10.32 -9.46
CA PRO A 175 7.71 -10.22 -9.23
C PRO A 175 7.35 -10.58 -7.78
N ILE A 176 6.36 -9.88 -7.23
CA ILE A 176 5.76 -10.23 -5.94
C ILE A 176 4.75 -11.38 -6.08
N TYR A 177 4.28 -11.63 -7.30
CA TYR A 177 3.36 -12.70 -7.67
C TYR A 177 3.60 -13.07 -9.14
N ILE A 178 3.39 -14.34 -9.49
CA ILE A 178 3.41 -14.83 -10.87
C ILE A 178 2.08 -15.53 -11.09
N ASP A 179 1.29 -15.09 -12.07
CA ASP A 179 0.05 -15.76 -12.44
C ASP A 179 0.39 -17.11 -13.07
N THR A 180 -0.06 -18.19 -12.43
CA THR A 180 0.05 -19.54 -12.98
C THR A 180 -1.32 -20.17 -13.13
N ARG A 181 -1.55 -20.83 -14.27
CA ARG A 181 -2.81 -21.48 -14.61
C ARG A 181 -2.57 -22.91 -15.06
N ALA A 182 -3.59 -23.75 -14.99
CA ALA A 182 -3.50 -25.12 -15.48
C ALA A 182 -3.22 -25.14 -16.99
N ASP A 183 -2.15 -25.81 -17.40
CA ASP A 183 -1.81 -26.07 -18.80
C ASP A 183 -2.56 -27.30 -19.31
N THR A 184 -3.76 -27.06 -19.84
CA THR A 184 -4.57 -28.14 -20.44
C THR A 184 -3.89 -28.84 -21.62
N THR A 185 -2.89 -28.22 -22.25
CA THR A 185 -2.20 -28.80 -23.40
C THR A 185 -1.11 -29.80 -23.00
N ALA A 186 -0.65 -29.74 -21.75
CA ALA A 186 0.29 -30.70 -21.19
C ALA A 186 -0.36 -32.06 -20.86
N TYR A 187 -1.69 -32.12 -20.76
CA TYR A 187 -2.42 -33.37 -20.58
C TYR A 187 -2.48 -34.17 -21.89
N ALA A 188 -1.52 -35.07 -22.09
CA ALA A 188 -1.45 -35.91 -23.28
C ALA A 188 -2.47 -37.07 -23.24
N ASN A 189 -3.09 -37.35 -24.39
CA ASN A 189 -4.09 -38.41 -24.56
C ASN A 189 -3.58 -39.85 -24.26
N THR A 190 -2.26 -40.04 -24.14
CA THR A 190 -1.60 -41.33 -23.86
C THR A 190 -1.20 -41.55 -22.39
N GLY A 191 -1.38 -40.56 -21.50
CA GLY A 191 -0.83 -40.55 -20.14
C GLY A 191 -1.88 -40.35 -19.04
N ILE A 192 -2.86 -41.25 -18.93
CA ILE A 192 -3.88 -41.22 -17.85
C ILE A 192 -3.26 -41.26 -16.44
N PRO A 193 -2.06 -41.85 -16.21
CA PRO A 193 -1.28 -41.54 -15.02
C PRO A 193 -0.70 -40.14 -15.10
N GLU A 194 -1.34 -39.22 -14.41
CA GLU A 194 -0.91 -37.83 -14.26
C GLU A 194 -0.96 -37.46 -12.77
N THR A 195 0.19 -37.11 -12.21
CA THR A 195 0.33 -36.70 -10.81
C THR A 195 1.10 -35.39 -10.70
N LEU A 196 1.29 -34.67 -11.80
CA LEU A 196 1.94 -33.38 -11.80
C LEU A 196 0.87 -32.29 -11.72
N ASP A 197 1.35 -31.08 -11.48
CA ASP A 197 0.52 -29.90 -11.27
C ASP A 197 0.32 -29.11 -12.58
N GLN A 198 1.14 -29.38 -13.59
CA GLN A 198 1.12 -28.83 -14.96
C GLN A 198 0.77 -27.32 -15.05
N PRO A 199 1.41 -26.42 -14.28
CA PRO A 199 1.16 -24.99 -14.44
C PRO A 199 1.83 -24.42 -15.68
N THR A 200 1.22 -23.37 -16.25
CA THR A 200 1.85 -22.44 -17.19
C THR A 200 1.75 -21.02 -16.64
N THR A 201 2.76 -20.20 -16.93
CA THR A 201 2.79 -18.77 -16.58
C THR A 201 2.11 -17.95 -17.66
N VAL A 202 1.30 -16.97 -17.26
CA VAL A 202 0.54 -16.08 -18.17
C VAL A 202 1.11 -14.67 -18.18
#